data_AF-A0A7M4D9R8-F1
#
_entry.id   AF-A0A7M4D9R8-F1
#
_cell.length_a   1.000
_cell.length_b   1.000
_cell.length_c   1.000
_cell.angle_alpha   90.00
_cell.angle_beta   90.00
_cell.angle_gamma   90.00
#
_symmetry.space_group_name_H-M   'P 1'
#
loop_
_entity.id
_entity.type
_entity.pdbx_description
1 polymer ?
#
loop_
_entity_poly.entity_id
_entity_poly.type
_entity_poly.pdbx_seq_one_letter_code
_entity_poly.pdbx_strand_id
1 'polypeptide(L)' 'MSANRYFEFHADRDLTLFEMNSVYILFLGIEEVKDVVCSKNRIQLFYDSSTISVMEIEQIISDLDIKKEIVIAEYSIGY' A
#
# COMPACT_ATOMS: atom_id res chain seq x y z
N MET A 1 -23.62 -0.57 1.48
CA MET A 1 -22.98 -1.57 2.35
C MET A 1 -21.51 -1.24 2.36
N SER A 2 -20.93 -0.92 3.53
CA SER A 2 -19.50 -0.70 3.66
C SER A 2 -18.76 -2.02 3.47
N ALA A 3 -17.78 -2.03 2.57
CA ALA A 3 -16.97 -3.22 2.32
C ALA A 3 -15.55 -2.92 2.80
N ASN A 4 -15.31 -3.19 4.09
CA ASN A 4 -13.98 -3.07 4.68
C ASN A 4 -13.02 -3.99 3.92
N ARG A 5 -12.00 -3.38 3.33
CA ARG A 5 -10.92 -4.05 2.62
C ARG A 5 -9.60 -3.80 3.32
N TYR A 6 -8.68 -4.67 2.94
CA TYR A 6 -7.31 -4.67 3.37
C TYR A 6 -6.43 -4.68 2.12
N PHE A 7 -5.44 -3.79 2.08
CA PHE A 7 -4.42 -3.76 1.05
C PHE A 7 -3.05 -3.74 1.72
N GLU A 8 -2.14 -4.55 1.17
CA GLU A 8 -0.75 -4.63 1.61
C GLU A 8 0.18 -4.43 0.43
N PHE A 9 1.20 -3.59 0.64
CA PHE A 9 2.24 -3.31 -0.32
C PHE A 9 3.60 -3.43 0.35
N HIS A 10 4.52 -4.14 -0.32
CA HIS A 10 5.92 -4.25 0.08
C HIS A 10 6.76 -3.43 -0.89
N ALA A 11 7.48 -2.45 -0.36
CA ALA A 11 8.45 -1.66 -1.09
C ALA A 11 9.74 -2.46 -1.33
N ASP A 12 10.45 -2.14 -2.40
CA ASP A 12 11.74 -2.74 -2.75
C ASP A 12 12.88 -2.39 -1.79
N ARG A 13 12.66 -1.42 -0.91
CA ARG A 13 13.57 -1.00 0.17
C ARG A 13 12.80 -0.60 1.42
N ASP A 14 13.52 -0.52 2.53
CA ASP A 14 13.00 0.09 3.75
C ASP A 14 12.62 1.56 3.48
N LEU A 15 11.41 1.93 3.91
CA LEU A 15 10.96 3.31 3.86
C LEU A 15 11.71 4.13 4.91
N THR A 16 12.06 5.35 4.56
CA THR A 16 12.51 6.36 5.50
C THR A 16 11.34 6.84 6.37
N LEU A 17 11.65 7.45 7.52
CA LEU A 17 10.60 8.06 8.36
C LEU A 17 9.77 9.11 7.61
N PHE A 18 10.40 9.85 6.70
CA PHE A 18 9.72 10.83 5.86
C PHE A 18 8.71 10.18 4.91
N GLU A 19 9.09 9.09 4.24
CA GLU A 19 8.20 8.35 3.35
C GLU A 19 7.05 7.70 4.11
N MET A 20 7.33 7.06 5.25
CA MET A 20 6.28 6.49 6.10
C MET A 20 5.26 7.54 6.54
N ASN A 21 5.74 8.72 6.97
CA ASN A 21 4.87 9.83 7.35
C ASN A 21 4.07 10.39 6.16
N SER A 22 4.68 10.46 4.97
CA SER A 22 4.01 10.96 3.77
C SER A 22 2.87 10.04 3.35
N VAL A 23 3.11 8.72 3.33
CA VAL A 23 2.08 7.69 3.11
C VAL A 23 0.96 7.82 4.15
N TYR A 24 1.31 7.90 5.43
CA TYR A 24 0.35 7.99 6.52
C TYR A 24 -0.56 9.23 6.40
N ILE A 25 0.02 10.40 6.15
CA ILE A 25 -0.72 11.66 6.01
C ILE A 25 -1.61 11.64 4.76
N LEU A 26 -1.12 11.13 3.63
CA LEU A 26 -1.88 11.08 2.39
C LEU A 26 -3.11 10.19 2.52
N PHE A 27 -2.95 8.96 3.02
CA PHE A 27 -4.06 8.01 3.10
C PHE A 27 -5.06 8.35 4.21
N LEU A 28 -4.64 8.90 5.35
CA LEU A 28 -5.59 9.39 6.36
C LEU A 28 -6.41 10.60 5.89
N GLY A 29 -5.95 11.32 4.86
CA GLY A 29 -6.72 12.38 4.22
C GLY A 29 -7.87 11.88 3.35
N ILE A 30 -7.95 10.56 3.08
CA ILE A 30 -8.94 9.96 2.19
C ILE A 30 -10.13 9.47 3.03
N GLU A 31 -11.34 9.83 2.61
CA GLU A 31 -12.58 9.45 3.29
C GLU A 31 -12.70 7.93 3.42
N GLU A 32 -13.16 7.45 4.58
CA GLU A 32 -13.31 6.03 4.92
C GLU A 32 -12.01 5.19 4.87
N VAL A 33 -10.82 5.80 4.85
CA VAL A 33 -9.58 5.13 5.30
C VAL A 33 -9.60 5.10 6.82
N LYS A 34 -9.55 3.89 7.39
CA LYS A 34 -9.71 3.65 8.82
C LYS A 34 -8.39 3.61 9.55
N ASP A 35 -7.38 3.02 8.92
CA ASP A 35 -6.06 2.89 9.51
C ASP A 35 -4.99 2.67 8.43
N VAL A 36 -3.79 3.14 8.74
CA VAL A 36 -2.59 3.05 7.89
C VAL A 36 -1.43 2.62 8.77
N VAL A 37 -0.85 1.46 8.47
CA VAL A 37 0.31 0.94 9.22
C VAL A 37 1.52 0.87 8.29
N CYS A 38 2.54 1.66 8.60
CA CYS A 38 3.82 1.65 7.91
C CYS A 38 4.89 1.05 8.82
N SER A 39 5.60 0.03 8.36
CA SER A 39 6.71 -0.59 9.10
C SER A 39 7.78 -1.09 8.15
N LYS A 40 8.98 -0.48 8.22
CA LYS A 40 10.10 -0.77 7.32
C LYS A 40 9.67 -0.64 5.85
N ASN A 41 9.71 -1.72 5.07
CA ASN A 41 9.28 -1.75 3.68
C ASN A 41 7.79 -2.09 3.51
N ARG A 42 7.03 -2.30 4.58
CA ARG A 42 5.63 -2.73 4.51
C ARG A 42 4.67 -1.57 4.76
N ILE A 43 3.69 -1.41 3.86
CA ILE A 43 2.56 -0.48 3.98
C ILE A 43 1.27 -1.32 4.03
N GLN A 44 0.43 -1.08 5.02
CA GLN A 44 -0.86 -1.73 5.19
C GLN A 44 -1.97 -0.68 5.31
N LEU A 45 -3.05 -0.89 4.58
CA LEU A 45 -4.19 0.04 4.47
C LEU A 45 -5.48 -0.69 4.79
N PHE A 46 -6.26 -0.13 5.72
CA PHE A 46 -7.62 -0.56 6.05
C PHE A 46 -8.59 0.52 5.59
N TYR A 47 -9.46 0.20 4.65
CA TYR A 47 -10.29 1.20 3.98
C TYR A 47 -11.63 0.63 3.54
N ASP A 48 -12.60 1.48 3.22
CA ASP A 48 -13.82 1.07 2.54
C ASP A 48 -13.63 1.10 1.03
N SER A 49 -13.84 -0.04 0.35
CA SER A 49 -13.71 -0.09 -1.13
C SER A 49 -14.73 0.74 -1.91
N SER A 50 -15.69 1.38 -1.24
CA SER A 50 -16.57 2.36 -1.86
C SER A 50 -15.93 3.75 -2.04
N THR A 51 -14.82 4.06 -1.36
CA THR A 51 -14.18 5.39 -1.42
C THR A 51 -12.89 5.42 -2.22
N ILE A 52 -12.11 4.35 -2.24
CA ILE A 52 -10.88 4.25 -3.02
C ILE A 52 -10.68 2.85 -3.58
N SER A 53 -10.23 2.76 -4.83
CA SER A 53 -9.90 1.50 -5.48
C SER A 53 -8.44 1.09 -5.25
N VAL A 54 -8.14 -0.19 -5.43
CA VAL A 54 -6.75 -0.71 -5.34
C VAL A 54 -5.84 -0.01 -6.35
N MET A 55 -6.33 0.28 -7.56
CA MET A 55 -5.55 0.99 -8.58
C MET A 55 -5.17 2.40 -8.13
N GLU A 56 -6.09 3.14 -7.50
CA GLU A 56 -5.80 4.47 -6.96
C GLU A 56 -4.79 4.42 -5.82
N ILE A 57 -4.89 3.41 -4.94
CA ILE A 57 -3.89 3.18 -3.89
C ILE A 57 -2.50 2.94 -4.50
N GLU A 58 -2.40 2.04 -5.49
CA GLU A 58 -1.14 1.75 -6.16
C GLU A 58 -0.58 2.97 -6.90
N GLN A 59 -1.44 3.79 -7.52
CA GLN A 59 -1.04 5.04 -8.17
C GLN A 59 -0.46 6.03 -7.16
N ILE A 60 -1.11 6.25 -6.02
CA ILE A 60 -0.62 7.15 -4.97
C ILE A 60 0.76 6.70 -4.45
N ILE A 61 0.94 5.40 -4.23
CA ILE A 61 2.23 4.84 -3.78
C ILE A 61 3.30 5.04 -4.86
N SER A 62 2.95 4.84 -6.14
CA SER A 62 3.86 5.07 -7.26
C SER A 62 4.24 6.55 -7.40
N ASP A 63 3.31 7.48 -7.18
CA ASP A 63 3.55 8.92 -7.27
C ASP A 63 4.50 9.43 -6.16
N LEU A 64 4.61 8.68 -5.06
CA LEU A 64 5.60 8.88 -3.99
C LEU A 64 7.00 8.34 -4.34
N ASP A 65 7.19 7.81 -5.57
CA ASP A 65 8.40 7.12 -6.02
C ASP A 65 8.77 5.92 -5.12
N ILE A 66 7.77 5.32 -4.46
CA ILE A 66 7.93 4.09 -3.68
C ILE A 66 7.69 2.91 -4.62
N LYS A 67 8.76 2.17 -4.91
CA LYS A 67 8.71 1.04 -5.84
C LYS A 67 8.32 -0.23 -5.13
N LYS A 68 7.50 -1.04 -5.80
CA LYS A 68 7.06 -2.34 -5.31
C LYS A 68 8.20 -3.34 -5.39
N GLU A 69 8.34 -4.17 -4.36
CA GLU A 69 9.21 -5.34 -4.43
C GLU A 69 8.75 -6.23 -5.59
N ILE A 70 9.69 -6.55 -6.49
CA ILE A 70 9.41 -7.46 -7.60
C ILE A 70 9.36 -8.87 -7.02
N VAL A 71 8.17 -9.35 -6.72
CA VAL A 71 7.96 -10.78 -6.44
C VAL A 71 8.11 -11.52 -7.78
N ILE A 72 9.33 -11.93 -8.10
CA ILE A 72 9.55 -12.90 -9.15
C ILE A 72 8.97 -14.20 -8.61
N ALA A 73 7.72 -14.50 -8.99
CA ALA A 73 7.15 -15.82 -8.78
C ALA A 73 8.01 -16.79 -9.58
N GLU A 74 8.95 -17.47 -8.91
CA GLU A 74 9.62 -18.63 -9.47
C GLU A 74 8.54 -19.68 -9.71
N TYR A 75 7.97 -19.68 -10.92
CA TYR A 75 7.28 -20.84 -11.45
C TYR A 75 8.34 -21.93 -11.57
N SER A 76 8.50 -22.69 -10.49
CA SER A 76 9.14 -24.00 -10.52
C SER A 76 8.30 -24.88 -11.44
N ILE A 77 8.67 -24.93 -12.73
CA ILE A 77 8.23 -26.01 -13.61
C ILE A 77 8.96 -27.26 -13.12
N GLY A 78 8.36 -27.95 -12.16
CA GLY A 78 8.83 -29.22 -11.63
C GLY A 78 8.14 -30.36 -12.36
N TYR A 79 8.86 -30.89 -13.37
CA TYR A 79 8.78 -32.19 -14.05
C TYR A 79 7.56 -33.11 -13.82
#